data_AF-A0A0R3RI34-F1
#
_entry.id   AF-A0A0R3RI34-F1
#
_cell.length_a   1.000
_cell.length_b   1.000
_cell.length_c   1.000
_cell.angle_alpha   90.00
_cell.angle_beta   90.00
_cell.angle_gamma   90.00
#
_symmetry.space_group_name_H-M   'P 1'
#
loop_
_entity.id
_entity.type
_entity.pdbx_description
1 polymer ?
#
loop_
_entity_poly.entity_id
_entity_poly.type
_entity_poly.pdbx_seq_one_letter_code
_entity_poly.pdbx_strand_id
1 'polypeptide(L)'
;MAMFDCAVTLNSGEGTREDVAESLCKIGIEQPTVFLSAAYTFLMQYSKLTGQNRAFVLSTVNRVLEHNQTPEDLDEQQALLIINLATQEMTLSKESDDWPQAACNVLVTLAKRSRFVGHVMEALLQKFPPGQNSSPHRYIVLTLANIAEHNAVGFVPFLTDILSRVISVLPHIKTDIYRYAWAHALRAFCESVREYASVSNITKTEYNDNCIGVDSFDNDEKSGNQICGEPKIVQKNYADQMELAYDPVFSWLSAKDVKVRAEAANCIGELCLMISPKRLIDEMRKLVPMFLNLHRKINTEQHLVTQGLCRFLESACADESCPLDAYLEDILNALFPLVYSVAEQTVASNISMRNQSEAFRCFHVAG
;
A
#
# COMPACT_ATOMS: atom_id res chain seq x y z
N MET A 1 8.69 -3.05 32.36
CA MET A 1 9.35 -1.75 32.63
C MET A 1 10.85 -1.88 32.65
N ALA A 2 11.47 -2.56 33.62
CA ALA A 2 12.93 -2.67 33.74
C ALA A 2 13.68 -3.14 32.47
N MET A 3 13.11 -4.06 31.68
CA MET A 3 13.71 -4.49 30.40
C MET A 3 13.65 -3.41 29.31
N PHE A 4 12.59 -2.59 29.28
CA PHE A 4 12.51 -1.44 28.38
C PHE A 4 13.46 -0.33 28.82
N ASP A 5 13.56 -0.08 30.15
CA ASP A 5 14.55 0.85 30.71
C ASP A 5 15.98 0.40 30.33
N CYS A 6 16.30 -0.89 30.48
CA CYS A 6 17.56 -1.48 30.04
C CYS A 6 17.82 -1.22 28.55
N ALA A 7 16.86 -1.55 27.68
CA ALA A 7 16.99 -1.36 26.24
C ALA A 7 17.25 0.09 25.81
N VAL A 8 16.70 1.05 26.55
CA VAL A 8 16.85 2.50 26.29
C VAL A 8 18.18 3.05 26.80
N THR A 9 18.78 2.40 27.81
CA THR A 9 20.11 2.76 28.35
C THR A 9 21.28 2.15 27.59
N LEU A 10 21.04 1.08 26.82
CA LEU A 10 22.07 0.47 25.99
C LEU A 10 22.41 1.41 24.83
N ASN A 11 23.66 1.88 24.79
CA ASN A 11 24.22 2.53 23.60
C ASN A 11 24.21 1.55 22.41
N SER A 12 24.20 2.10 21.20
CA SER A 12 23.99 1.49 19.87
C SER A 12 24.93 0.32 19.46
N GLY A 13 25.35 -0.55 20.36
CA GLY A 13 25.91 -1.86 20.00
C GLY A 13 24.77 -2.74 19.50
N GLU A 14 24.75 -3.02 18.19
CA GLU A 14 23.65 -3.71 17.52
C GLU A 14 23.34 -5.10 18.13
N GLY A 15 24.37 -5.82 18.63
CA GLY A 15 24.20 -7.16 19.21
C GLY A 15 23.40 -7.19 20.51
N THR A 16 23.75 -6.37 21.50
CA THR A 16 23.08 -6.40 22.81
C THR A 16 21.64 -5.90 22.75
N ARG A 17 21.35 -4.99 21.81
CA ARG A 17 20.00 -4.47 21.60
C ARG A 17 19.08 -5.50 20.96
N GLU A 18 19.60 -6.30 20.02
CA GLU A 18 18.85 -7.40 19.41
C GLU A 18 18.58 -8.52 20.42
N ASP A 19 19.55 -8.89 21.26
CA ASP A 19 19.35 -9.89 22.33
C ASP A 19 18.22 -9.49 23.30
N VAL A 20 18.16 -8.19 23.63
CA VAL A 20 17.08 -7.63 24.46
C VAL A 20 15.76 -7.63 23.71
N ALA A 21 15.75 -7.31 22.41
CA ALA A 21 14.54 -7.39 21.58
C ALA A 21 13.99 -8.82 21.52
N GLU A 22 14.85 -9.82 21.31
CA GLU A 22 14.47 -11.23 21.26
C GLU A 22 13.89 -11.69 22.60
N SER A 23 14.53 -11.31 23.71
CA SER A 23 14.06 -11.62 25.06
C SER A 23 12.69 -10.97 25.35
N LEU A 24 12.52 -9.70 24.97
CA LEU A 24 11.23 -9.00 25.07
C LEU A 24 10.16 -9.67 24.19
N CYS A 25 10.50 -10.13 22.99
CA CYS A 25 9.58 -10.82 22.10
C CYS A 25 9.11 -12.15 22.71
N LYS A 26 10.03 -12.97 23.24
CA LYS A 26 9.67 -14.25 23.91
C LYS A 26 8.68 -14.02 25.04
N ILE A 27 8.95 -13.06 25.91
CA ILE A 27 8.03 -12.68 27.01
C ILE A 27 6.70 -12.15 26.46
N GLY A 28 6.74 -11.32 25.43
CA GLY A 28 5.55 -10.74 24.83
C GLY A 28 4.66 -11.76 24.14
N ILE A 29 5.24 -12.84 23.59
CA ILE A 29 4.47 -13.94 23.01
C ILE A 29 3.81 -14.78 24.11
N GLU A 30 4.54 -15.07 25.20
CA GLU A 30 4.00 -15.85 26.33
C GLU A 30 2.97 -15.07 27.17
N GLN A 31 3.13 -13.75 27.30
CA GLN A 31 2.25 -12.88 28.08
C GLN A 31 1.90 -11.59 27.32
N PRO A 32 1.11 -11.67 26.23
CA PRO A 32 0.81 -10.51 25.37
C PRO A 32 0.21 -9.34 26.13
N THR A 33 -0.76 -9.60 26.99
CA THR A 33 -1.50 -8.54 27.67
C THR A 33 -0.64 -7.75 28.65
N VAL A 34 0.24 -8.42 29.37
CA VAL A 34 1.16 -7.76 30.31
C VAL A 34 2.21 -6.97 29.55
N PHE A 35 2.76 -7.54 28.48
CA PHE A 35 3.77 -6.91 27.64
C PHE A 35 3.24 -5.65 26.95
N LEU A 36 2.08 -5.71 26.29
CA LEU A 36 1.48 -4.58 25.58
C LEU A 36 1.11 -3.44 26.54
N SER A 37 0.57 -3.77 27.72
CA SER A 37 0.29 -2.78 28.76
C SER A 37 1.57 -2.09 29.27
N ALA A 38 2.65 -2.84 29.42
CA ALA A 38 3.95 -2.30 29.82
C ALA A 38 4.55 -1.40 28.71
N ALA A 39 4.47 -1.82 27.45
CA ALA A 39 4.95 -1.02 26.31
C ALA A 39 4.16 0.30 26.19
N TYR A 40 2.83 0.25 26.31
CA TYR A 40 1.96 1.43 26.34
C TYR A 40 2.35 2.37 27.48
N THR A 41 2.45 1.85 28.70
CA THR A 41 2.81 2.64 29.88
C THR A 41 4.18 3.29 29.71
N PHE A 42 5.16 2.55 29.17
CA PHE A 42 6.50 3.05 28.93
C PHE A 42 6.52 4.22 27.94
N LEU A 43 5.88 4.07 26.78
CA LEU A 43 5.84 5.14 25.78
C LEU A 43 5.09 6.38 26.29
N MET A 44 4.01 6.18 27.07
CA MET A 44 3.25 7.29 27.65
C MET A 44 3.98 8.03 28.77
N GLN A 45 4.74 7.33 29.62
CA GLN A 45 5.44 7.95 30.75
C GLN A 45 6.70 8.70 30.31
N TYR A 46 7.42 8.20 29.32
CA TYR A 46 8.72 8.74 28.92
C TYR A 46 8.63 9.64 27.67
N SER A 47 8.05 10.83 27.85
CA SER A 47 7.87 11.80 26.75
C SER A 47 9.16 12.26 26.07
N LYS A 48 10.32 12.17 26.74
CA LYS A 48 11.64 12.59 26.23
C LYS A 48 12.47 11.47 25.58
N LEU A 49 11.88 10.33 25.23
CA LEU A 49 12.61 9.28 24.49
C LEU A 49 13.20 9.82 23.18
N THR A 50 14.23 9.16 22.65
CA THR A 50 14.71 9.45 21.29
C THR A 50 13.83 8.72 20.26
N GLY A 51 13.84 9.16 19.00
CA GLY A 51 13.12 8.48 17.92
C GLY A 51 13.54 7.01 17.75
N GLN A 52 14.85 6.72 17.88
CA GLN A 52 15.37 5.35 17.83
C GLN A 52 14.81 4.46 18.96
N ASN A 53 14.68 5.01 20.16
CA ASN A 53 14.14 4.27 21.30
C ASN A 53 12.64 4.03 21.18
N ARG A 54 11.88 4.97 20.63
CA ARG A 54 10.48 4.76 20.25
C ARG A 54 10.34 3.67 19.21
N ALA A 55 11.11 3.76 18.12
CA ALA A 55 11.10 2.76 17.06
C ALA A 55 11.43 1.36 17.60
N PHE A 56 12.40 1.23 18.50
CA PHE A 56 12.72 -0.05 19.12
C PHE A 56 11.53 -0.67 19.87
N VAL A 57 10.87 0.10 20.73
CA VAL A 57 9.72 -0.41 21.50
C VAL A 57 8.59 -0.80 20.54
N LEU A 58 8.26 0.06 19.58
CA LEU A 58 7.21 -0.20 18.59
C LEU A 58 7.53 -1.39 17.68
N SER A 59 8.78 -1.56 17.25
CA SER A 59 9.21 -2.72 16.46
C SER A 59 9.13 -4.01 17.26
N THR A 60 9.43 -3.97 18.56
CA THR A 60 9.26 -5.13 19.46
C THR A 60 7.78 -5.45 19.64
N VAL A 61 6.92 -4.44 19.80
CA VAL A 61 5.46 -4.60 19.81
C VAL A 61 4.97 -5.24 18.51
N ASN A 62 5.45 -4.78 17.35
CA ASN A 62 5.08 -5.34 16.06
C ASN A 62 5.47 -6.82 15.95
N ARG A 63 6.71 -7.19 16.34
CA ARG A 63 7.18 -8.59 16.31
C ARG A 63 6.31 -9.53 17.16
N VAL A 64 5.85 -9.05 18.31
CA VAL A 64 4.93 -9.81 19.18
C VAL A 64 3.56 -9.97 18.51
N LEU A 65 3.02 -8.91 17.91
CA LEU A 65 1.72 -8.96 17.21
C LEU A 65 1.74 -9.76 15.91
N GLU A 66 2.90 -9.93 15.27
CA GLU A 66 3.08 -10.79 14.10
C GLU A 66 2.98 -12.29 14.44
N HIS A 67 3.20 -12.67 15.70
CA HIS A 67 3.08 -14.06 16.14
C HIS A 67 1.61 -14.51 16.13
N ASN A 68 1.29 -15.55 15.34
CA ASN A 68 -0.09 -15.89 14.97
C ASN A 68 -1.09 -16.04 16.13
N GLN A 69 -0.66 -16.57 17.27
CA GLN A 69 -1.53 -16.77 18.44
C GLN A 69 -1.83 -15.47 19.19
N THR A 70 -0.91 -14.51 19.15
CA THR A 70 -0.97 -13.31 20.00
C THR A 70 -2.18 -12.40 19.70
N PRO A 71 -2.55 -12.13 18.42
CA PRO A 71 -3.77 -11.37 18.12
C PRO A 71 -5.09 -12.09 18.48
N GLU A 72 -5.09 -13.42 18.61
CA GLU A 72 -6.29 -14.18 19.00
C GLU A 72 -6.58 -14.02 20.50
N ASP A 73 -5.53 -14.03 21.31
CA ASP A 73 -5.59 -13.84 22.76
C ASP A 73 -5.77 -12.36 23.16
N LEU A 74 -5.67 -11.44 22.20
CA LEU A 74 -5.76 -10.01 22.44
C LEU A 74 -7.21 -9.59 22.69
N ASP A 75 -7.46 -8.99 23.85
CA ASP A 75 -8.74 -8.35 24.12
C ASP A 75 -8.89 -7.05 23.29
N GLU A 76 -10.14 -6.70 22.99
CA GLU A 76 -10.45 -5.58 22.10
C GLU A 76 -10.03 -4.23 22.69
N GLN A 77 -10.16 -4.05 24.00
CA GLN A 77 -9.80 -2.80 24.67
C GLN A 77 -8.29 -2.56 24.59
N GLN A 78 -7.49 -3.60 24.78
CA GLN A 78 -6.05 -3.53 24.65
C GLN A 78 -5.62 -3.27 23.20
N ALA A 79 -6.26 -3.92 22.23
CA ALA A 79 -6.03 -3.62 20.81
C ALA A 79 -6.28 -2.13 20.53
N LEU A 80 -7.40 -1.57 21.00
CA LEU A 80 -7.73 -0.15 20.86
C LEU A 80 -6.68 0.77 21.51
N LEU A 81 -6.14 0.41 22.69
CA LEU A 81 -5.06 1.17 23.33
C LEU A 81 -3.80 1.21 22.45
N ILE A 82 -3.41 0.07 21.87
CA ILE A 82 -2.24 -0.02 21.00
C ILE A 82 -2.46 0.70 19.66
N ILE A 83 -3.64 0.60 19.06
CA ILE A 83 -4.02 1.34 17.84
C ILE A 83 -3.91 2.84 18.09
N ASN A 84 -4.48 3.33 19.18
CA ASN A 84 -4.43 4.75 19.53
C ASN A 84 -3.00 5.21 19.80
N LEU A 85 -2.21 4.42 20.52
CA LEU A 85 -0.80 4.71 20.80
C LEU A 85 0.00 4.81 19.49
N ALA A 86 -0.06 3.81 18.61
CA ALA A 86 0.68 3.81 17.36
C ALA A 86 0.26 4.98 16.45
N THR A 87 -1.05 5.27 16.40
CA THR A 87 -1.58 6.42 15.63
C THR A 87 -1.06 7.76 16.18
N GLN A 88 -0.96 7.91 17.51
CA GLN A 88 -0.41 9.11 18.13
C GLN A 88 1.09 9.25 17.86
N GLU A 89 1.87 8.20 18.14
CA GLU A 89 3.32 8.16 17.92
C GLU A 89 3.68 8.54 16.48
N MET A 90 2.92 8.02 15.52
CA MET A 90 3.11 8.34 14.10
C MET A 90 2.99 9.84 13.77
N THR A 91 2.19 10.58 14.54
CA THR A 91 1.94 12.01 14.30
C THR A 91 2.80 12.95 15.15
N LEU A 92 3.63 12.40 16.05
CA LEU A 92 4.56 13.19 16.88
C LEU A 92 5.85 13.57 16.15
N SER A 93 6.17 12.88 15.07
CA SER A 93 7.42 13.05 14.33
C SER A 93 7.46 14.28 13.45
N LYS A 94 8.67 14.72 13.13
CA LYS A 94 8.90 15.64 12.02
C LYS A 94 8.83 14.88 10.70
N GLU A 95 8.56 15.59 9.60
CA GLU A 95 8.42 14.99 8.27
C GLU A 95 9.67 14.24 7.78
N SER A 96 10.86 14.62 8.27
CA SER A 96 12.15 13.99 7.92
C SER A 96 12.48 12.74 8.74
N ASP A 97 11.70 12.44 9.77
CA ASP A 97 11.99 11.34 10.68
C ASP A 97 11.50 10.01 10.09
N ASP A 98 12.33 8.97 10.17
CA ASP A 98 11.96 7.63 9.69
C ASP A 98 11.49 6.68 10.81
N TRP A 99 11.66 7.06 12.08
CA TRP A 99 11.22 6.25 13.23
C TRP A 99 9.71 5.93 13.27
N PRO A 100 8.79 6.77 12.74
CA PRO A 100 7.36 6.45 12.68
C PRO A 100 7.03 5.22 11.84
N GLN A 101 7.98 4.73 11.01
CA GLN A 101 7.81 3.48 10.28
C GLN A 101 7.46 2.32 11.21
N ALA A 102 8.02 2.28 12.42
CA ALA A 102 7.70 1.25 13.40
C ALA A 102 6.23 1.31 13.85
N ALA A 103 5.68 2.52 14.04
CA ALA A 103 4.26 2.71 14.35
C ALA A 103 3.35 2.32 13.17
N CYS A 104 3.75 2.66 11.95
CA CYS A 104 3.08 2.23 10.72
C CYS A 104 2.98 0.71 10.65
N ASN A 105 4.08 0.00 10.90
CA ASN A 105 4.10 -1.46 10.87
C ASN A 105 3.14 -2.08 11.90
N VAL A 106 3.09 -1.56 13.13
CA VAL A 106 2.14 -2.01 14.16
C VAL A 106 0.70 -1.92 13.68
N LEU A 107 0.30 -0.78 13.08
CA LEU A 107 -1.06 -0.59 12.58
C LEU A 107 -1.37 -1.53 11.40
N VAL A 108 -0.43 -1.69 10.47
CA VAL A 108 -0.59 -2.61 9.32
C VAL A 108 -0.74 -4.05 9.80
N THR A 109 0.05 -4.49 10.77
CA THR A 109 -0.02 -5.84 11.35
C THR A 109 -1.38 -6.10 11.99
N LEU A 110 -1.91 -5.14 12.76
CA LEU A 110 -3.26 -5.26 13.32
C LEU A 110 -4.33 -5.25 12.23
N ALA A 111 -4.17 -4.39 11.21
CA ALA A 111 -5.12 -4.28 10.10
C ALA A 111 -5.17 -5.51 9.20
N LYS A 112 -4.17 -6.40 9.22
CA LYS A 112 -4.25 -7.72 8.54
C LYS A 112 -5.32 -8.64 9.15
N ARG A 113 -5.82 -8.34 10.35
CA ARG A 113 -6.86 -9.12 11.04
C ARG A 113 -8.22 -8.46 10.84
N SER A 114 -9.19 -9.23 10.34
CA SER A 114 -10.57 -8.76 10.10
C SER A 114 -11.24 -8.16 11.34
N ARG A 115 -10.91 -8.67 12.54
CA ARG A 115 -11.41 -8.15 13.82
C ARG A 115 -10.96 -6.72 14.12
N PHE A 116 -9.78 -6.31 13.68
CA PHE A 116 -9.16 -5.04 14.07
C PHE A 116 -9.05 -4.02 12.94
N VAL A 117 -9.18 -4.43 11.68
CA VAL A 117 -9.07 -3.52 10.53
C VAL A 117 -10.03 -2.33 10.62
N GLY A 118 -11.28 -2.54 11.05
CA GLY A 118 -12.24 -1.44 11.22
C GLY A 118 -11.74 -0.37 12.20
N HIS A 119 -11.29 -0.80 13.37
CA HIS A 119 -10.74 0.08 14.40
C HIS A 119 -9.48 0.83 13.94
N VAL A 120 -8.59 0.16 13.19
CA VAL A 120 -7.41 0.82 12.62
C VAL A 120 -7.81 1.88 11.59
N MET A 121 -8.75 1.56 10.69
CA MET A 121 -9.21 2.48 9.66
C MET A 121 -9.90 3.70 10.27
N GLU A 122 -10.74 3.52 11.30
CA GLU A 122 -11.35 4.63 12.04
C GLU A 122 -10.30 5.55 12.68
N ALA A 123 -9.29 5.00 13.34
CA ALA A 123 -8.21 5.79 13.95
C ALA A 123 -7.40 6.60 12.92
N LEU A 124 -7.12 6.01 11.74
CA LEU A 124 -6.44 6.70 10.64
C LEU A 124 -7.30 7.82 10.05
N LEU A 125 -8.59 7.55 9.81
CA LEU A 125 -9.53 8.52 9.24
C LEU A 125 -9.83 9.69 10.18
N GLN A 126 -9.71 9.50 11.50
CA GLN A 126 -9.73 10.60 12.46
C GLN A 126 -8.53 11.56 12.29
N LYS A 127 -7.37 11.05 11.86
CA LYS A 127 -6.17 11.86 11.55
C LYS A 127 -6.18 12.44 10.13
N PHE A 128 -7.17 12.07 9.32
CA PHE A 128 -7.37 12.60 7.99
C PHE A 128 -8.82 13.04 7.78
N PRO A 129 -9.33 14.08 8.48
CA PRO A 129 -10.74 14.47 8.45
C PRO A 129 -11.20 14.95 7.06
N PRO A 130 -12.52 14.91 6.75
CA PRO A 130 -13.04 15.32 5.45
C PRO A 130 -13.00 16.85 5.27
N GLY A 131 -13.02 17.29 4.01
CA GLY A 131 -13.04 18.71 3.65
C GLY A 131 -11.73 19.47 3.91
N GLN A 132 -10.63 18.75 4.12
CA GLN A 132 -9.30 19.34 4.27
C GLN A 132 -8.61 19.51 2.91
N ASN A 133 -7.90 20.64 2.77
CA ASN A 133 -7.07 20.92 1.59
C ASN A 133 -5.58 20.64 1.86
N SER A 134 -5.21 20.36 3.10
CA SER A 134 -3.87 19.95 3.51
C SER A 134 -3.77 18.44 3.65
N SER A 135 -2.66 17.87 3.19
CA SER A 135 -2.37 16.45 3.39
C SER A 135 -2.29 16.12 4.89
N PRO A 136 -2.82 14.95 5.33
CA PRO A 136 -2.47 14.41 6.64
C PRO A 136 -0.98 14.07 6.66
N HIS A 137 -0.44 13.81 7.86
CA HIS A 137 0.95 13.41 8.04
C HIS A 137 1.34 12.25 7.11
N ARG A 138 2.55 12.27 6.52
CA ARG A 138 2.93 11.32 5.45
C ARG A 138 2.70 9.86 5.82
N TYR A 139 2.94 9.50 7.08
CA TYR A 139 2.81 8.13 7.52
C TYR A 139 1.36 7.68 7.63
N ILE A 140 0.39 8.58 7.80
CA ILE A 140 -1.04 8.22 7.69
C ILE A 140 -1.32 7.74 6.25
N VAL A 141 -0.79 8.46 5.26
CA VAL A 141 -0.92 8.09 3.84
C VAL A 141 -0.22 6.75 3.54
N LEU A 142 1.00 6.57 4.03
CA LEU A 142 1.75 5.32 3.84
C LEU A 142 1.11 4.14 4.57
N THR A 143 0.51 4.34 5.74
CA THR A 143 -0.23 3.27 6.42
C THR A 143 -1.48 2.88 5.65
N LEU A 144 -2.24 3.84 5.10
CA LEU A 144 -3.38 3.52 4.22
C LEU A 144 -2.93 2.71 3.00
N ALA A 145 -1.80 3.09 2.38
CA ALA A 145 -1.22 2.34 1.26
C ALA A 145 -0.89 0.89 1.65
N ASN A 146 -0.12 0.71 2.73
CA ASN A 146 0.30 -0.62 3.17
C ASN A 146 -0.87 -1.51 3.63
N ILE A 147 -1.94 -0.92 4.19
CA ILE A 147 -3.16 -1.68 4.52
C ILE A 147 -3.84 -2.13 3.23
N ALA A 148 -3.94 -1.27 2.22
CA ALA A 148 -4.52 -1.63 0.92
C ALA A 148 -3.76 -2.78 0.24
N GLU A 149 -2.43 -2.81 0.34
CA GLU A 149 -1.56 -3.85 -0.22
C GLU A 149 -1.63 -5.20 0.51
N HIS A 150 -1.95 -5.19 1.81
CA HIS A 150 -1.90 -6.40 2.64
C HIS A 150 -3.26 -6.91 3.10
N ASN A 151 -4.32 -6.11 2.93
CA ASN A 151 -5.68 -6.47 3.26
C ASN A 151 -6.69 -5.70 2.40
N ALA A 152 -6.70 -5.98 1.09
CA ALA A 152 -7.65 -5.39 0.16
C ALA A 152 -9.12 -5.57 0.62
N VAL A 153 -9.47 -6.75 1.14
CA VAL A 153 -10.83 -7.09 1.62
C VAL A 153 -11.28 -6.18 2.76
N GLY A 154 -10.42 -5.94 3.75
CA GLY A 154 -10.72 -5.06 4.88
C GLY A 154 -10.61 -3.57 4.55
N PHE A 155 -9.84 -3.21 3.51
CA PHE A 155 -9.57 -1.82 3.12
C PHE A 155 -10.66 -1.21 2.23
N VAL A 156 -11.06 -1.92 1.17
CA VAL A 156 -11.99 -1.41 0.13
C VAL A 156 -13.32 -0.86 0.68
N PRO A 157 -13.93 -1.42 1.76
CA PRO A 157 -15.13 -0.83 2.37
C PRO A 157 -14.99 0.65 2.79
N PHE A 158 -13.77 1.13 3.06
CA PHE A 158 -13.48 2.52 3.46
C PHE A 158 -13.05 3.40 2.28
N LEU A 159 -12.80 2.82 1.10
CA LEU A 159 -12.13 3.51 -0.01
C LEU A 159 -12.94 4.68 -0.57
N THR A 160 -14.27 4.58 -0.60
CA THR A 160 -15.13 5.68 -1.09
C THR A 160 -14.95 6.95 -0.25
N ASP A 161 -14.92 6.81 1.08
CA ASP A 161 -14.68 7.93 1.99
C ASP A 161 -13.25 8.45 1.81
N ILE A 162 -12.25 7.56 1.79
CA ILE A 162 -10.84 7.94 1.58
C ILE A 162 -10.69 8.78 0.31
N LEU A 163 -11.16 8.30 -0.84
CA LEU A 163 -11.01 8.99 -2.14
C LEU A 163 -11.68 10.36 -2.14
N SER A 164 -12.82 10.52 -1.47
CA SER A 164 -13.48 11.83 -1.34
C SER A 164 -12.57 12.87 -0.67
N ARG A 165 -11.75 12.44 0.29
CA ARG A 165 -10.77 13.28 1.00
C ARG A 165 -9.52 13.48 0.15
N VAL A 166 -9.04 12.44 -0.54
CA VAL A 166 -7.86 12.49 -1.42
C VAL A 166 -8.03 13.54 -2.51
N ILE A 167 -9.18 13.55 -3.21
CA ILE A 167 -9.44 14.49 -4.32
C ILE A 167 -9.30 15.94 -3.88
N SER A 168 -9.70 16.26 -2.65
CA SER A 168 -9.60 17.62 -2.09
C SER A 168 -8.14 18.03 -1.83
N VAL A 169 -7.26 17.07 -1.53
CA VAL A 169 -5.85 17.32 -1.17
C VAL A 169 -4.92 17.32 -2.37
N LEU A 170 -5.13 16.44 -3.36
CA LEU A 170 -4.20 16.23 -4.48
C LEU A 170 -3.74 17.52 -5.19
N PRO A 171 -4.63 18.49 -5.51
CA PRO A 171 -4.23 19.73 -6.17
C PRO A 171 -3.24 20.60 -5.36
N HIS A 172 -3.15 20.36 -4.05
CA HIS A 172 -2.36 21.16 -3.12
C HIS A 172 -1.02 20.54 -2.74
N ILE A 173 -0.70 19.34 -3.24
CA ILE A 173 0.56 18.65 -2.94
C ILE A 173 1.72 19.27 -3.73
N LYS A 174 2.70 19.83 -3.02
CA LYS A 174 3.84 20.53 -3.62
C LYS A 174 5.20 19.87 -3.36
N THR A 175 5.34 19.15 -2.25
CA THR A 175 6.61 18.59 -1.78
C THR A 175 6.76 17.14 -2.20
N ASP A 176 7.97 16.76 -2.60
CA ASP A 176 8.27 15.44 -3.20
C ASP A 176 8.00 14.28 -2.23
N ILE A 177 8.18 14.48 -0.91
CA ILE A 177 7.86 13.47 0.12
C ILE A 177 6.38 13.07 0.07
N TYR A 178 5.47 14.04 -0.10
CA TYR A 178 4.05 13.77 -0.17
C TYR A 178 3.61 13.29 -1.56
N ARG A 179 4.26 13.75 -2.63
CA ARG A 179 4.03 13.20 -3.98
C ARG A 179 4.35 11.72 -4.02
N TYR A 180 5.47 11.31 -3.42
CA TYR A 180 5.82 9.90 -3.29
C TYR A 180 4.74 9.14 -2.50
N ALA A 181 4.40 9.61 -1.30
CA ALA A 181 3.44 8.93 -0.43
C ALA A 181 2.06 8.77 -1.10
N TRP A 182 1.57 9.81 -1.78
CA TRP A 182 0.27 9.76 -2.46
C TRP A 182 0.29 8.97 -3.77
N ALA A 183 1.39 8.99 -4.52
CA ALA A 183 1.54 8.10 -5.69
C ALA A 183 1.53 6.63 -5.26
N HIS A 184 2.25 6.30 -4.19
CA HIS A 184 2.25 4.96 -3.60
C HIS A 184 0.84 4.56 -3.13
N ALA A 185 0.16 5.42 -2.38
CA ALA A 185 -1.19 5.16 -1.89
C ALA A 185 -2.21 4.96 -3.03
N LEU A 186 -2.23 5.84 -4.03
CA LEU A 186 -3.18 5.73 -5.15
C LEU A 186 -2.93 4.45 -5.98
N ARG A 187 -1.66 4.09 -6.20
CA ARG A 187 -1.30 2.81 -6.81
C ARG A 187 -1.87 1.63 -6.00
N ALA A 188 -1.59 1.60 -4.70
CA ALA A 188 -2.07 0.55 -3.80
C ALA A 188 -3.60 0.49 -3.74
N PHE A 189 -4.29 1.63 -3.82
CA PHE A 189 -5.76 1.67 -3.85
C PHE A 189 -6.30 1.02 -5.13
N CYS A 190 -5.73 1.34 -6.29
CA CYS A 190 -6.10 0.69 -7.56
C CYS A 190 -5.87 -0.82 -7.50
N GLU A 191 -4.72 -1.26 -6.98
CA GLU A 191 -4.40 -2.68 -6.79
C GLU A 191 -5.41 -3.37 -5.87
N SER A 192 -5.74 -2.75 -4.73
CA SER A 192 -6.70 -3.30 -3.77
C SER A 192 -8.10 -3.46 -4.37
N VAL A 193 -8.54 -2.55 -5.24
CA VAL A 193 -9.83 -2.67 -5.94
C VAL A 193 -9.83 -3.88 -6.87
N ARG A 194 -8.73 -4.13 -7.61
CA ARG A 194 -8.62 -5.31 -8.47
C ARG A 194 -8.54 -6.62 -7.68
N GLU A 195 -7.80 -6.62 -6.58
CA GLU A 195 -7.69 -7.79 -5.70
C GLU A 195 -9.04 -8.10 -5.03
N TYR A 196 -9.73 -7.08 -4.53
CA TYR A 196 -11.07 -7.24 -3.97
C TYR A 196 -12.06 -7.81 -4.99
N ALA A 197 -11.99 -7.31 -6.22
CA ALA A 197 -12.78 -7.80 -7.35
C ALA A 197 -12.49 -9.27 -7.72
N SER A 198 -11.24 -9.72 -7.64
CA SER A 198 -10.90 -11.12 -7.93
C SER A 198 -11.36 -12.07 -6.82
N VAL A 199 -11.20 -11.69 -5.55
CA VAL A 199 -11.63 -12.48 -4.38
C VAL A 199 -13.16 -12.60 -4.29
N SER A 200 -13.88 -11.51 -4.58
CA SER A 200 -15.36 -11.53 -4.61
C SER A 200 -15.93 -12.39 -5.75
N ASN A 201 -15.17 -12.63 -6.81
CA ASN A 201 -15.54 -13.60 -7.83
C ASN A 201 -15.31 -15.04 -7.41
N ILE A 202 -14.15 -15.36 -6.82
CA ILE A 202 -13.82 -16.72 -6.39
C ILE A 202 -14.88 -17.26 -5.43
N THR A 203 -15.25 -16.45 -4.43
CA THR A 203 -16.31 -16.79 -3.47
C THR A 203 -17.66 -17.06 -4.15
N LYS A 204 -18.07 -16.30 -5.18
CA LYS A 204 -19.31 -16.59 -5.92
C LYS A 204 -19.28 -17.96 -6.61
N THR A 205 -18.16 -18.35 -7.22
CA THR A 205 -18.01 -19.65 -7.89
C THR A 205 -18.09 -20.83 -6.91
N GLU A 206 -17.47 -20.73 -5.74
CA GLU A 206 -17.47 -21.81 -4.73
C GLU A 206 -18.85 -22.06 -4.08
N TYR A 207 -19.69 -21.02 -3.97
CA TYR A 207 -21.07 -21.16 -3.49
C TYR A 207 -22.01 -21.69 -4.59
N ASN A 208 -21.76 -21.37 -5.87
CA ASN A 208 -22.60 -21.85 -6.97
C ASN A 208 -22.36 -23.32 -7.34
N ASP A 209 -21.14 -23.85 -7.14
CA ASP A 209 -20.85 -25.27 -7.40
C ASP A 209 -21.36 -26.22 -6.28
N ASN A 210 -21.67 -25.70 -5.09
CA ASN A 210 -22.20 -26.48 -3.97
C ASN A 210 -23.74 -26.45 -3.85
N CYS A 211 -24.45 -25.78 -4.76
CA CYS A 211 -25.91 -25.65 -4.72
C CYS A 211 -26.57 -26.29 -5.96
N ILE A 212 -26.42 -27.62 -6.11
CA ILE A 212 -27.39 -28.39 -6.90
C ILE A 212 -28.61 -28.66 -6.00
N GLY A 213 -29.57 -27.75 -6.09
CA GLY A 213 -30.99 -28.02 -5.85
C GLY A 213 -31.49 -27.80 -4.43
N VAL A 214 -31.93 -26.57 -4.13
CA VAL A 214 -33.21 -26.32 -3.44
C VAL A 214 -33.79 -24.99 -3.96
N ASP A 215 -35.01 -25.05 -4.50
CA ASP A 215 -35.80 -23.91 -4.93
C ASP A 215 -36.21 -23.00 -3.74
N SER A 216 -36.31 -21.70 -4.03
CA SER A 216 -37.12 -20.66 -3.36
C SER A 216 -36.60 -20.03 -2.06
N PHE A 217 -36.48 -18.69 -2.02
CA PHE A 217 -37.47 -17.75 -1.45
C PHE A 217 -36.89 -16.32 -1.31
N ASP A 218 -37.77 -15.33 -1.57
CA ASP A 218 -37.55 -13.88 -1.56
C ASP A 218 -37.25 -13.25 -0.18
N ASN A 219 -36.60 -12.08 -0.26
CA ASN A 219 -36.61 -10.90 0.64
C ASN A 219 -35.94 -10.97 2.03
N ASP A 220 -34.87 -10.18 2.20
CA ASP A 220 -34.87 -9.10 3.19
C ASP A 220 -33.77 -8.05 2.92
N GLU A 221 -34.20 -6.85 2.52
CA GLU A 221 -33.40 -5.62 2.55
C GLU A 221 -33.24 -5.16 4.01
N LYS A 222 -32.00 -5.16 4.53
CA LYS A 222 -31.39 -4.13 5.40
C LYS A 222 -30.17 -4.67 6.14
N SER A 223 -28.97 -4.45 5.59
CA SER A 223 -27.74 -4.20 6.36
C SER A 223 -26.59 -3.84 5.42
N GLY A 224 -26.02 -2.64 5.61
CA GLY A 224 -24.69 -2.17 5.18
C GLY A 224 -24.14 -2.59 3.82
N ASN A 225 -24.07 -1.64 2.86
CA ASN A 225 -23.29 -1.66 1.60
C ASN A 225 -22.44 -2.92 1.35
N GLN A 226 -23.08 -4.00 0.93
CA GLN A 226 -22.39 -5.21 0.52
C GLN A 226 -21.96 -5.01 -0.93
N ILE A 227 -20.75 -4.47 -1.13
CA ILE A 227 -20.17 -4.27 -2.46
C ILE A 227 -19.76 -5.65 -3.01
N CYS A 228 -20.72 -6.38 -3.60
CA CYS A 228 -20.50 -7.70 -4.17
C CYS A 228 -20.84 -7.69 -5.68
N GLY A 229 -20.10 -6.92 -6.48
CA GLY A 229 -20.26 -6.82 -7.94
C GLY A 229 -19.28 -7.68 -8.72
N GLU A 230 -19.48 -7.86 -10.04
CA GLU A 230 -18.44 -8.36 -10.95
C GLU A 230 -17.21 -7.40 -10.94
N PRO A 231 -15.99 -7.83 -11.33
CA PRO A 231 -14.78 -7.00 -11.23
C PRO A 231 -14.90 -5.65 -11.91
N LYS A 232 -15.52 -5.65 -13.10
CA LYS A 232 -15.76 -4.45 -13.89
C LYS A 232 -16.77 -3.52 -13.22
N ILE A 233 -17.70 -4.03 -12.43
CA ILE A 233 -18.68 -3.23 -11.67
C ILE A 233 -18.00 -2.58 -10.47
N VAL A 234 -17.19 -3.34 -9.71
CA VAL A 234 -16.47 -2.80 -8.56
C VAL A 234 -15.49 -1.70 -8.97
N GLN A 235 -14.73 -1.92 -10.06
CA GLN A 235 -13.80 -0.89 -10.58
C GLN A 235 -14.53 0.38 -11.02
N LYS A 236 -15.68 0.25 -11.70
CA LYS A 236 -16.50 1.40 -12.15
C LYS A 236 -16.95 2.31 -11.01
N ASN A 237 -17.17 1.77 -9.80
CA ASN A 237 -17.59 2.55 -8.64
C ASN A 237 -16.55 3.60 -8.20
N TYR A 238 -15.28 3.41 -8.58
CA TYR A 238 -14.18 4.29 -8.20
C TYR A 238 -13.56 5.03 -9.38
N ALA A 239 -14.00 4.73 -10.62
CA ALA A 239 -13.41 5.26 -11.84
C ALA A 239 -13.38 6.80 -11.87
N ASP A 240 -14.50 7.46 -11.58
CA ASP A 240 -14.59 8.94 -11.58
C ASP A 240 -13.59 9.59 -10.60
N GLN A 241 -13.40 8.99 -9.42
CA GLN A 241 -12.50 9.51 -8.40
C GLN A 241 -11.03 9.29 -8.78
N MET A 242 -10.71 8.13 -9.38
CA MET A 242 -9.37 7.82 -9.90
C MET A 242 -9.02 8.67 -11.13
N GLU A 243 -10.00 8.96 -11.98
CA GLU A 243 -9.89 9.85 -13.13
C GLU A 243 -9.45 11.27 -12.72
N LEU A 244 -9.96 11.76 -11.58
CA LEU A 244 -9.56 13.04 -10.99
C LEU A 244 -8.14 13.02 -10.42
N ALA A 245 -7.62 11.85 -10.06
CA ALA A 245 -6.26 11.69 -9.56
C ALA A 245 -5.20 11.66 -10.67
N TYR A 246 -5.61 11.36 -11.92
CA TYR A 246 -4.69 11.20 -13.05
C TYR A 246 -3.84 12.43 -13.31
N ASP A 247 -4.42 13.62 -13.49
CA ASP A 247 -3.65 14.82 -13.85
C ASP A 247 -2.65 15.27 -12.75
N PRO A 248 -3.04 15.30 -11.46
CA PRO A 248 -2.08 15.53 -10.37
C PRO A 248 -0.90 14.57 -10.43
N VAL A 249 -1.14 13.25 -10.51
CA VAL A 249 -0.07 12.24 -10.53
C VAL A 249 0.76 12.35 -11.81
N PHE A 250 0.14 12.61 -12.96
CA PHE A 250 0.83 12.74 -14.24
C PHE A 250 1.84 13.89 -14.19
N SER A 251 1.49 14.99 -13.51
CA SER A 251 2.41 16.11 -13.31
C SER A 251 3.67 15.72 -12.50
N TRP A 252 3.57 14.69 -11.64
CA TRP A 252 4.67 14.22 -10.80
C TRP A 252 5.67 13.33 -11.55
N LEU A 253 5.35 12.87 -12.77
CA LEU A 253 6.32 12.23 -13.67
C LEU A 253 7.52 13.14 -13.99
N SER A 254 7.36 14.45 -13.81
CA SER A 254 8.40 15.46 -14.00
C SER A 254 8.98 16.00 -12.68
N ALA A 255 8.72 15.33 -11.54
CA ALA A 255 9.25 15.72 -10.24
C ALA A 255 10.78 15.74 -10.21
N LYS A 256 11.37 16.49 -9.27
CA LYS A 256 12.83 16.60 -9.14
C LYS A 256 13.42 15.29 -8.62
N ASP A 257 12.80 14.74 -7.58
CA ASP A 257 13.19 13.46 -6.99
C ASP A 257 12.92 12.28 -7.95
N VAL A 258 13.94 11.44 -8.14
CA VAL A 258 13.86 10.25 -9.00
C VAL A 258 12.91 9.18 -8.47
N LYS A 259 12.79 9.04 -7.14
CA LYS A 259 11.88 8.08 -6.50
C LYS A 259 10.43 8.48 -6.73
N VAL A 260 10.14 9.79 -6.67
CA VAL A 260 8.79 10.31 -7.01
C VAL A 260 8.46 9.99 -8.46
N ARG A 261 9.40 10.19 -9.39
CA ARG A 261 9.15 9.87 -10.80
C ARG A 261 8.91 8.38 -11.03
N ALA A 262 9.65 7.51 -10.36
CA ALA A 262 9.47 6.06 -10.44
C ALA A 262 8.11 5.62 -9.89
N GLU A 263 7.75 6.08 -8.68
CA GLU A 263 6.47 5.74 -8.06
C GLU A 263 5.27 6.33 -8.82
N ALA A 264 5.39 7.58 -9.32
CA ALA A 264 4.35 8.20 -10.13
C ALA A 264 4.15 7.46 -11.46
N ALA A 265 5.22 6.95 -12.09
CA ALA A 265 5.11 6.12 -13.29
C ALA A 265 4.33 4.83 -13.02
N ASN A 266 4.62 4.17 -11.89
CA ASN A 266 3.89 2.98 -11.47
C ASN A 266 2.40 3.29 -11.21
N CYS A 267 2.13 4.37 -10.47
CA CYS A 267 0.77 4.82 -10.19
C CYS A 267 0.00 5.19 -11.47
N ILE A 268 0.62 5.86 -12.45
CA ILE A 268 -0.04 6.16 -13.73
C ILE A 268 -0.38 4.87 -14.49
N GLY A 269 0.51 3.87 -14.47
CA GLY A 269 0.22 2.56 -15.05
C GLY A 269 -1.02 1.92 -14.43
N GLU A 270 -1.12 1.88 -13.11
CA GLU A 270 -2.32 1.37 -12.42
C GLU A 270 -3.57 2.21 -12.70
N LEU A 271 -3.45 3.54 -12.77
CA LEU A 271 -4.57 4.41 -13.14
C LEU A 271 -5.05 4.19 -14.57
N CYS A 272 -4.17 3.77 -15.51
CA CYS A 272 -4.58 3.44 -16.87
C CYS A 272 -5.64 2.34 -16.90
N LEU A 273 -5.69 1.44 -15.91
CA LEU A 273 -6.70 0.39 -15.79
C LEU A 273 -8.03 0.88 -15.21
N MET A 274 -8.07 2.09 -14.67
CA MET A 274 -9.23 2.68 -13.99
C MET A 274 -9.88 3.80 -14.79
N ILE A 275 -9.10 4.53 -15.61
CA ILE A 275 -9.58 5.63 -16.44
C ILE A 275 -10.36 5.15 -17.67
N SER A 276 -11.07 6.07 -18.33
CA SER A 276 -11.78 5.72 -19.57
C SER A 276 -10.83 5.31 -20.72
N PRO A 277 -11.19 4.30 -21.54
CA PRO A 277 -10.39 3.89 -22.69
C PRO A 277 -10.13 5.05 -23.67
N LYS A 278 -11.12 5.93 -23.84
CA LYS A 278 -10.98 7.15 -24.65
C LYS A 278 -9.83 8.04 -24.16
N ARG A 279 -9.74 8.31 -22.86
CA ARG A 279 -8.66 9.14 -22.31
C ARG A 279 -7.30 8.47 -22.49
N LEU A 280 -7.22 7.15 -22.31
CA LEU A 280 -5.99 6.40 -22.53
C LEU A 280 -5.49 6.58 -23.96
N ILE A 281 -6.37 6.44 -24.96
CA ILE A 281 -6.05 6.64 -26.38
C ILE A 281 -5.59 8.09 -26.64
N ASP A 282 -6.31 9.08 -26.09
CA ASP A 282 -6.00 10.51 -26.26
C ASP A 282 -4.61 10.87 -25.68
N GLU A 283 -4.24 10.30 -24.54
CA GLU A 283 -2.96 10.55 -23.86
C GLU A 283 -1.80 9.66 -24.36
N MET A 284 -2.08 8.56 -25.06
CA MET A 284 -1.07 7.55 -25.42
C MET A 284 0.15 8.14 -26.15
N ARG A 285 -0.08 9.07 -27.08
CA ARG A 285 1.00 9.74 -27.84
C ARG A 285 2.01 10.44 -26.93
N LYS A 286 1.57 10.93 -25.78
CA LYS A 286 2.39 11.61 -24.78
C LYS A 286 2.91 10.64 -23.73
N LEU A 287 2.08 9.68 -23.33
CA LEU A 287 2.37 8.75 -22.26
C LEU A 287 3.46 7.75 -22.62
N VAL A 288 3.43 7.18 -23.85
CA VAL A 288 4.45 6.21 -24.28
C VAL A 288 5.86 6.83 -24.28
N PRO A 289 6.14 7.97 -24.94
CA PRO A 289 7.47 8.58 -24.88
C PRO A 289 7.91 8.93 -23.46
N MET A 290 6.98 9.31 -22.58
CA MET A 290 7.27 9.59 -21.17
C MET A 290 7.74 8.33 -20.43
N PHE A 291 7.02 7.21 -20.55
CA PHE A 291 7.45 5.93 -19.97
C PHE A 291 8.81 5.48 -20.50
N LEU A 292 9.02 5.51 -21.82
CA LEU A 292 10.29 5.10 -22.42
C LEU A 292 11.46 5.97 -21.95
N ASN A 293 11.25 7.29 -21.83
CA ASN A 293 12.26 8.20 -21.31
C ASN A 293 12.55 7.95 -19.82
N LEU A 294 11.53 7.70 -19.00
CA LEU A 294 11.71 7.37 -17.58
C LEU A 294 12.43 6.04 -17.42
N HIS A 295 12.04 5.02 -18.17
CA HIS A 295 12.65 3.69 -18.15
C HIS A 295 14.16 3.74 -18.44
N ARG A 296 14.58 4.59 -19.38
CA ARG A 296 16.00 4.78 -19.73
C ARG A 296 16.79 5.60 -18.71
N LYS A 297 16.14 6.52 -17.99
CA LYS A 297 16.81 7.47 -17.08
C LYS A 297 16.86 7.00 -15.63
N ILE A 298 15.95 6.12 -15.24
CA ILE A 298 15.79 5.64 -13.87
C ILE A 298 16.44 4.27 -13.76
N ASN A 299 17.55 4.20 -13.02
CA ASN A 299 18.23 2.92 -12.72
C ASN A 299 17.86 2.38 -11.34
N THR A 300 17.68 3.26 -10.36
CA THR A 300 17.21 2.93 -9.02
C THR A 300 15.68 2.82 -9.03
N GLU A 301 15.11 1.73 -8.53
CA GLU A 301 13.66 1.46 -8.61
C GLU A 301 13.11 1.40 -10.05
N GLN A 302 13.93 1.05 -11.05
CA GLN A 302 13.50 0.93 -12.45
C GLN A 302 12.29 -0.01 -12.62
N HIS A 303 12.17 -1.03 -11.76
CA HIS A 303 11.08 -2.01 -11.78
C HIS A 303 9.71 -1.36 -11.61
N LEU A 304 9.60 -0.26 -10.86
CA LEU A 304 8.34 0.48 -10.70
C LEU A 304 7.88 1.10 -12.04
N VAL A 305 8.83 1.60 -12.84
CA VAL A 305 8.52 2.14 -14.17
C VAL A 305 8.11 1.01 -15.11
N THR A 306 8.80 -0.13 -15.06
CA THR A 306 8.46 -1.31 -15.88
C THR A 306 7.11 -1.88 -15.51
N GLN A 307 6.78 -1.96 -14.21
CA GLN A 307 5.47 -2.38 -13.72
C GLN A 307 4.37 -1.42 -14.22
N GLY A 308 4.59 -0.11 -14.11
CA GLY A 308 3.66 0.89 -14.65
C GLY A 308 3.44 0.74 -16.16
N LEU A 309 4.51 0.48 -16.91
CA LEU A 309 4.42 0.22 -18.35
C LEU A 309 3.66 -1.08 -18.65
N CYS A 310 3.85 -2.14 -17.85
CA CYS A 310 3.09 -3.38 -17.96
C CYS A 310 1.59 -3.14 -17.77
N ARG A 311 1.20 -2.37 -16.76
CA ARG A 311 -0.22 -2.04 -16.51
C ARG A 311 -0.83 -1.15 -17.58
N PHE A 312 -0.05 -0.22 -18.11
CA PHE A 312 -0.44 0.55 -19.30
C PHE A 312 -0.71 -0.39 -20.49
N LEU A 313 0.19 -1.35 -20.77
CA LEU A 313 0.01 -2.33 -21.84
C LEU A 313 -1.23 -3.20 -21.60
N GLU A 314 -1.45 -3.66 -20.36
CA GLU A 314 -2.64 -4.45 -20.00
C GLU A 314 -3.93 -3.67 -20.32
N SER A 315 -3.96 -2.37 -20.01
CA SER A 315 -5.11 -1.52 -20.32
C SER A 315 -5.27 -1.27 -21.82
N ALA A 316 -4.17 -0.97 -22.52
CA ALA A 316 -4.17 -0.68 -23.95
C ALA A 316 -4.57 -1.90 -24.79
N CYS A 317 -4.06 -3.10 -24.46
CA CYS A 317 -4.40 -4.34 -25.15
C CYS A 317 -5.85 -4.81 -24.87
N ALA A 318 -6.48 -4.34 -23.79
CA ALA A 318 -7.86 -4.71 -23.46
C ALA A 318 -8.90 -4.06 -24.39
N ASP A 319 -8.52 -3.02 -25.15
CA ASP A 319 -9.36 -2.34 -26.13
C ASP A 319 -8.77 -2.52 -27.54
N GLU A 320 -9.41 -3.35 -28.37
CA GLU A 320 -8.99 -3.61 -29.76
C GLU A 320 -8.95 -2.35 -30.64
N SER A 321 -9.63 -1.26 -30.24
CA SER A 321 -9.59 0.01 -30.95
C SER A 321 -8.36 0.87 -30.61
N CYS A 322 -7.57 0.47 -29.60
CA CYS A 322 -6.38 1.18 -29.17
C CYS A 322 -5.28 1.07 -30.25
N PRO A 323 -4.72 2.19 -30.75
CA PRO A 323 -3.68 2.17 -31.79
C PRO A 323 -2.28 1.85 -31.22
N LEU A 324 -2.17 0.83 -30.36
CA LEU A 324 -0.95 0.43 -29.66
C LEU A 324 0.13 -0.07 -30.63
N ASP A 325 -0.26 -0.69 -31.75
CA ASP A 325 0.65 -1.25 -32.76
C ASP A 325 1.73 -0.27 -33.21
N ALA A 326 1.39 1.02 -33.32
CA ALA A 326 2.31 2.08 -33.74
C ALA A 326 3.46 2.33 -32.74
N TYR A 327 3.33 1.85 -31.51
CA TYR A 327 4.26 2.07 -30.41
C TYR A 327 4.94 0.78 -29.93
N LEU A 328 4.40 -0.37 -30.32
CA LEU A 328 4.73 -1.64 -29.70
C LEU A 328 6.20 -2.02 -29.92
N GLU A 329 6.70 -1.85 -31.15
CA GLU A 329 8.10 -2.13 -31.47
C GLU A 329 9.07 -1.31 -30.62
N ASP A 330 8.82 0.00 -30.45
CA ASP A 330 9.64 0.88 -29.62
C ASP A 330 9.62 0.49 -28.14
N ILE A 331 8.45 0.06 -27.65
CA ILE A 331 8.28 -0.41 -26.27
C ILE A 331 9.08 -1.69 -26.04
N LEU A 332 8.90 -2.70 -26.90
CA LEU A 332 9.57 -3.99 -26.77
C LEU A 332 11.09 -3.84 -26.93
N ASN A 333 11.55 -3.01 -27.86
CA ASN A 333 12.98 -2.71 -28.05
C ASN A 333 13.59 -2.03 -26.81
N ALA A 334 12.85 -1.16 -26.13
CA ALA A 334 13.33 -0.53 -24.90
C ALA A 334 13.44 -1.52 -23.72
N LEU A 335 12.57 -2.52 -23.66
CA LEU A 335 12.53 -3.55 -22.61
C LEU A 335 13.46 -4.74 -22.89
N PHE A 336 13.79 -5.01 -24.15
CA PHE A 336 14.61 -6.14 -24.57
C PHE A 336 15.94 -6.30 -23.79
N PRO A 337 16.69 -5.23 -23.46
CA PRO A 337 17.91 -5.35 -22.66
C PRO A 337 17.69 -5.99 -21.28
N LEU A 338 16.52 -5.80 -20.66
CA LEU A 338 16.20 -6.42 -19.36
C LEU A 338 15.92 -7.92 -19.49
N VAL A 339 15.42 -8.36 -20.64
CA VAL A 339 15.16 -9.77 -20.94
C VAL A 339 16.45 -10.51 -21.32
N TYR A 340 17.32 -9.87 -22.11
CA TYR A 340 18.54 -10.48 -22.64
C TYR A 340 19.68 -10.64 -21.60
N SER A 341 19.59 -10.01 -20.44
CA SER A 341 20.61 -10.00 -19.36
C SER A 341 20.89 -11.37 -18.67
N VAL A 342 20.54 -12.51 -19.29
CA VAL A 342 20.56 -13.88 -18.74
C VAL A 342 21.97 -14.43 -18.43
N ALA A 343 23.06 -13.79 -18.88
CA ALA A 343 24.37 -14.45 -18.92
C ALA A 343 25.13 -14.63 -17.59
N GLU A 344 24.72 -14.04 -16.45
CA GLU A 344 25.41 -14.22 -15.16
C GLU A 344 24.44 -14.47 -13.99
N GLN A 345 23.67 -15.56 -14.08
CA GLN A 345 22.70 -15.99 -13.06
C GLN A 345 23.29 -16.32 -11.68
N THR A 346 24.62 -16.41 -11.55
CA THR A 346 25.28 -16.71 -10.27
C THR A 346 25.33 -15.52 -9.30
N VAL A 347 25.09 -14.27 -9.75
CA VAL A 347 25.11 -13.07 -8.89
C VAL A 347 24.05 -12.03 -9.33
N ALA A 348 22.82 -12.46 -9.64
CA ALA A 348 21.74 -11.51 -9.93
C ALA A 348 21.21 -10.87 -8.62
N SER A 349 21.20 -9.53 -8.55
CA SER A 349 20.57 -8.82 -7.44
C SER A 349 19.04 -9.00 -7.48
N ASN A 350 18.38 -8.94 -6.31
CA ASN A 350 16.90 -8.98 -6.22
C ASN A 350 16.22 -7.94 -7.13
N ILE A 351 16.86 -6.79 -7.35
CA ILE A 351 16.37 -5.72 -8.21
C ILE A 351 16.42 -6.15 -9.68
N SER A 352 17.50 -6.79 -10.12
CA SER A 352 17.64 -7.31 -11.49
C SER A 352 16.57 -8.36 -11.80
N MET A 353 16.32 -9.29 -10.86
CA MET A 353 15.27 -10.30 -11.01
C MET A 353 13.87 -9.69 -11.13
N ARG A 354 13.54 -8.66 -10.34
CA ARG A 354 12.26 -7.94 -10.44
C ARG A 354 12.12 -7.24 -11.78
N ASN A 355 13.15 -6.51 -12.21
CA ASN A 355 13.17 -5.84 -13.52
C ASN A 355 12.92 -6.81 -14.67
N GLN A 356 13.59 -7.96 -14.64
CA GLN A 356 13.45 -8.99 -15.65
C GLN A 356 12.05 -9.63 -15.63
N SER A 357 11.53 -9.94 -14.44
CA SER A 357 10.19 -10.53 -14.28
C SER A 357 9.11 -9.61 -14.85
N GLU A 358 9.17 -8.32 -14.53
CA GLU A 358 8.21 -7.34 -15.06
C GLU A 358 8.40 -7.11 -16.58
N ALA A 359 9.64 -7.12 -17.08
CA ALA A 359 9.87 -7.05 -18.53
C ALA A 359 9.22 -8.24 -19.26
N PHE A 360 9.38 -9.47 -18.75
CA PHE A 360 8.72 -10.65 -19.33
C PHE A 360 7.19 -10.52 -19.32
N ARG A 361 6.60 -9.93 -18.27
CA ARG A 361 5.16 -9.65 -18.24
C ARG A 361 4.74 -8.69 -19.34
N CYS A 362 5.49 -7.62 -19.59
CA CYS A 362 5.22 -6.72 -20.71
C CYS A 362 5.23 -7.48 -22.06
N PHE A 363 6.21 -8.35 -22.30
CA PHE A 363 6.24 -9.17 -23.52
C PHE A 363 5.05 -10.13 -23.61
N HIS A 364 4.64 -10.73 -22.50
CA HIS A 364 3.48 -11.63 -22.45
C HIS A 364 2.15 -10.92 -22.70
N VAL A 365 1.99 -9.68 -22.22
CA VAL A 365 0.77 -8.90 -22.43
C VAL A 365 0.68 -8.36 -23.86
N ALA A 366 1.83 -8.09 -24.47
CA ALA A 366 1.94 -7.51 -25.79
C ALA A 366 1.91 -8.52 -26.96
N GLY A 367 2.13 -9.81 -26.70
CA GLY A 367 2.19 -10.88 -27.71
C GLY A 367 1.11 -11.91 -27.50
#